data_AF-A0A8S3AQR2-F1
#
_entry.id   AF-A0A8S3AQR2-F1
#
_cell.length_a   1.000
_cell.length_b   1.000
_cell.length_c   1.000
_cell.angle_alpha   90.00
_cell.angle_beta   90.00
_cell.angle_gamma   90.00
#
_symmetry.space_group_name_H-M   'P 1'
#
loop_
_entity.id
_entity.type
_entity.pdbx_description
1 polymer ?
#
loop_
_entity_poly.entity_id
_entity_poly.type
_entity_poly.pdbx_seq_one_letter_code
_entity_poly.pdbx_strand_id
1 'polypeptide(L)'
;QAPPPPQQQQAPPPPQQQQAPPPPQQQQQQQQLETRRQRQEITVIWQCLFVLDIHVCVPACPTYQACSNRVCVGSGEFGISVTWSRPGDGDIVVTTPSRKSIYYSNKGPSAATDQGQLDHDDRSNTGPENIFWNVAAPTGVYHICFQQHSFSMPSSVTNPITATFQIRKPRAVTQILTKTFVNGHRITPHTCNHTMLTYVGSVNYP
;
A
#
# COMPACT_ATOMS: atom_id res chain seq x y z
N GLN A 1 -14.81 5.44 87.08
CA GLN A 1 -13.96 4.57 86.24
C GLN A 1 -14.88 3.71 85.41
N ALA A 2 -14.96 3.98 84.10
CA ALA A 2 -15.77 3.19 83.17
C ALA A 2 -14.94 2.01 82.63
N PRO A 3 -15.52 0.81 82.49
CA PRO A 3 -14.79 -0.37 82.03
C PRO A 3 -14.38 -0.22 80.56
N PRO A 4 -13.20 -0.76 80.17
CA PRO A 4 -12.74 -0.71 78.78
C PRO A 4 -13.63 -1.56 77.87
N PRO A 5 -13.82 -1.13 76.60
CA PRO A 5 -14.65 -1.84 75.64
C PRO A 5 -14.03 -3.20 75.25
N PRO A 6 -14.87 -4.21 74.98
CA PRO A 6 -14.41 -5.55 74.66
C PRO A 6 -13.68 -5.59 73.30
N GLN A 7 -12.53 -6.27 73.28
CA GLN A 7 -11.76 -6.53 72.06
C GLN A 7 -12.53 -7.47 71.13
N GLN A 8 -12.85 -7.00 69.92
CA GLN A 8 -13.41 -7.84 68.86
C GLN A 8 -12.32 -8.78 68.32
N GLN A 9 -12.50 -10.08 68.55
CA GLN A 9 -11.71 -11.11 67.89
C GLN A 9 -12.04 -11.11 66.38
N GLN A 10 -11.03 -10.87 65.54
CA GLN A 10 -11.15 -11.05 64.10
C GLN A 10 -11.33 -12.53 63.77
N ALA A 11 -12.39 -12.85 63.03
CA ALA A 11 -12.62 -14.20 62.54
C ALA A 11 -11.52 -14.63 61.55
N PRO A 12 -11.10 -15.90 61.54
CA PRO A 12 -10.11 -16.39 60.59
C PRO A 12 -10.64 -16.28 59.14
N PRO A 13 -9.75 -16.01 58.16
CA PRO A 13 -10.16 -15.95 56.76
C PRO A 13 -10.72 -17.31 56.31
N PRO A 14 -11.75 -17.32 55.44
CA PRO A 14 -12.34 -18.55 54.96
C PRO A 14 -11.32 -19.38 54.17
N PRO A 15 -11.41 -20.72 54.23
CA PRO A 15 -10.51 -21.59 53.49
C PRO A 15 -10.66 -21.33 51.99
N GLN A 16 -9.53 -21.15 51.30
CA GLN A 16 -9.51 -21.03 49.85
C GLN A 16 -10.04 -22.34 49.25
N GLN A 17 -11.23 -22.27 48.65
CA GLN A 17 -11.76 -23.36 47.86
C GLN A 17 -10.83 -23.58 46.66
N GLN A 18 -10.13 -24.71 46.65
CA GLN A 18 -9.46 -25.19 45.45
C GLN A 18 -10.52 -25.40 44.38
N GLN A 19 -10.51 -24.55 43.36
CA GLN A 19 -11.37 -24.71 42.21
C GLN A 19 -11.04 -26.03 41.52
N ALA A 20 -12.04 -26.89 41.37
CA ALA A 20 -11.89 -28.13 40.62
C ALA A 20 -11.44 -27.81 39.19
N PRO A 21 -10.55 -28.63 38.59
CA PRO A 21 -10.10 -28.39 37.24
C PRO A 21 -11.31 -28.38 36.29
N PRO A 22 -11.31 -27.48 35.29
CA PRO A 22 -12.42 -27.38 34.36
C PRO A 22 -12.62 -28.69 33.61
N PRO A 23 -13.88 -29.03 33.25
CA PRO A 23 -14.18 -30.24 32.51
C PRO A 23 -13.40 -30.32 31.19
N PRO A 24 -13.09 -31.53 30.68
CA PRO A 24 -12.20 -31.73 29.53
C PRO A 24 -12.55 -30.92 28.27
N GLN A 25 -13.84 -30.68 28.04
CA GLN A 25 -14.30 -29.85 26.91
C GLN A 25 -13.94 -28.37 27.06
N GLN A 26 -13.98 -27.82 28.28
CA GLN A 26 -13.54 -26.44 28.52
C GLN A 26 -12.03 -26.29 28.39
N GLN A 27 -11.27 -27.29 28.83
CA GLN A 27 -9.81 -27.31 28.62
C GLN A 27 -9.45 -27.35 27.13
N GLN A 28 -10.16 -28.12 26.32
CA GLN A 28 -9.96 -28.14 24.87
C GLN A 28 -10.32 -26.80 24.20
N GLN A 29 -11.40 -26.15 24.60
CA GLN A 29 -11.75 -24.82 24.08
C GLN A 29 -10.72 -23.76 24.45
N GLN A 30 -10.20 -23.78 25.68
CA GLN A 30 -9.16 -22.85 26.12
C GLN A 30 -7.86 -23.09 25.34
N GLN A 31 -7.43 -24.34 25.18
CA GLN A 31 -6.27 -24.68 24.36
C GLN A 31 -6.44 -24.27 22.89
N GLN A 32 -7.65 -24.41 22.32
CA GLN A 32 -7.93 -23.95 20.96
C GLN A 32 -7.89 -22.42 20.84
N LEU A 33 -8.40 -21.68 21.83
CA LEU A 33 -8.33 -20.21 21.86
C LEU A 33 -6.90 -19.71 22.05
N GLU A 34 -6.11 -20.34 22.93
CA GLU A 34 -4.70 -20.03 23.12
C GLU A 34 -3.88 -20.37 21.87
N THR A 35 -4.16 -21.50 21.22
CA THR A 35 -3.53 -21.87 19.94
C THR A 35 -3.92 -20.87 18.84
N ARG A 36 -5.18 -20.41 18.79
CA ARG A 36 -5.62 -19.37 17.85
C ARG A 36 -4.92 -18.04 18.13
N ARG A 37 -4.78 -17.64 19.40
CA ARG A 37 -4.08 -16.44 19.82
C ARG A 37 -2.59 -16.51 19.49
N GLN A 38 -1.92 -17.62 19.80
CA GLN A 38 -0.51 -17.86 19.44
C GLN A 38 -0.31 -17.94 17.92
N ARG A 39 -1.22 -18.55 17.16
CA ARG A 39 -1.18 -18.53 15.68
C ARG A 39 -1.36 -17.12 15.13
N GLN A 40 -2.23 -16.30 15.72
CA GLN A 40 -2.37 -14.88 15.34
C GLN A 40 -1.10 -14.07 15.65
N GLU A 41 -0.47 -14.27 16.81
CA GLU A 41 0.78 -13.60 17.18
C GLU A 41 1.98 -14.02 16.30
N ILE A 42 2.11 -15.31 15.99
CA ILE A 42 3.15 -15.83 15.07
C ILE A 42 2.94 -15.31 13.63
N THR A 43 1.69 -15.13 13.18
CA THR A 43 1.41 -14.58 11.84
C THR A 43 1.81 -13.11 11.72
N VAL A 44 1.63 -12.32 12.79
CA VAL A 44 2.01 -10.89 12.81
C VAL A 44 3.54 -10.72 12.83
N ILE A 45 4.27 -11.56 13.57
CA ILE A 45 5.74 -11.47 13.66
C ILE A 45 6.43 -11.95 12.37
N TRP A 46 5.89 -12.99 11.70
CA TRP A 46 6.40 -13.43 10.39
C TRP A 46 6.02 -12.48 9.25
N GLN A 47 4.89 -11.76 9.33
CA GLN A 47 4.58 -10.66 8.41
C GLN A 47 5.53 -9.46 8.59
N CYS A 48 5.99 -9.16 9.80
CA CYS A 48 6.98 -8.08 10.00
C CYS A 48 8.40 -8.43 9.53
N LEU A 49 8.80 -9.70 9.55
CA LEU A 49 10.16 -10.13 9.15
C LEU A 49 10.32 -10.45 7.65
N PHE A 50 9.25 -10.78 6.92
CA PHE A 50 9.29 -11.01 5.47
C PHE A 50 8.83 -9.82 4.61
N VAL A 51 8.39 -8.71 5.22
CA VAL A 51 7.88 -7.51 4.50
C VAL A 51 8.79 -6.28 4.67
N LEU A 52 10.03 -6.45 5.13
CA LEU A 52 11.07 -5.44 4.83
C LEU A 52 11.71 -5.76 3.49
N ASP A 53 10.91 -5.73 2.43
CA ASP A 53 11.45 -5.39 1.12
C ASP A 53 11.77 -3.89 1.20
N ILE A 54 12.94 -3.59 1.77
CA ILE A 54 13.38 -2.23 2.01
C ILE A 54 13.73 -1.65 0.64
N HIS A 55 12.72 -1.15 -0.06
CA HIS A 55 12.84 -0.31 -1.24
C HIS A 55 13.37 1.08 -0.84
N VAL A 56 14.34 1.13 0.07
CA VAL A 56 15.05 2.36 0.43
C VAL A 56 16.21 2.54 -0.52
N CYS A 57 16.44 3.79 -0.87
CA CYS A 57 17.58 4.20 -1.65
C CYS A 57 18.73 4.43 -0.67
N VAL A 58 19.89 3.81 -0.94
CA VAL A 58 21.12 4.01 -0.18
C VAL A 58 22.24 4.35 -1.16
N PRO A 59 22.81 5.58 -1.13
CA PRO A 59 22.46 6.68 -0.23
C PRO A 59 21.02 7.19 -0.42
N ALA A 60 20.50 7.89 0.59
CA ALA A 60 19.16 8.48 0.52
C ALA A 60 19.03 9.44 -0.67
N CYS A 61 17.81 9.56 -1.21
CA CYS A 61 17.57 10.42 -2.35
C CYS A 61 17.80 11.91 -2.00
N PRO A 62 18.33 12.71 -2.94
CA PRO A 62 18.44 14.16 -2.82
C PRO A 62 17.10 14.86 -2.53
N THR A 63 17.19 16.14 -2.16
CA THR A 63 16.02 17.01 -1.99
C THR A 63 15.13 16.99 -3.24
N TYR A 64 13.82 17.04 -3.03
CA TYR A 64 12.79 16.94 -4.08
C TYR A 64 12.76 15.61 -4.84
N GLN A 65 13.36 14.54 -4.29
CA GLN A 65 13.23 13.19 -4.81
C GLN A 65 12.62 12.23 -3.78
N ALA A 66 11.94 11.21 -4.28
CA ALA A 66 11.42 10.09 -3.51
C ALA A 66 12.07 8.79 -4.01
N CYS A 67 12.27 7.82 -3.12
CA CYS A 67 12.72 6.51 -3.53
C CYS A 67 11.55 5.66 -4.00
N SER A 68 11.65 5.09 -5.20
CA SER A 68 10.72 4.10 -5.72
C SER A 68 11.52 2.98 -6.38
N ASN A 69 11.33 1.73 -5.94
CA ASN A 69 12.10 0.57 -6.40
C ASN A 69 13.63 0.79 -6.46
N ARG A 70 14.21 1.38 -5.41
CA ARG A 70 15.65 1.72 -5.33
C ARG A 70 16.13 2.74 -6.36
N VAL A 71 15.22 3.41 -7.05
CA VAL A 71 15.50 4.51 -7.97
C VAL A 71 14.99 5.81 -7.34
N CYS A 72 15.83 6.85 -7.34
CA CYS A 72 15.39 8.17 -6.96
C CYS A 72 14.64 8.84 -8.11
N VAL A 73 13.36 9.11 -7.88
CA VAL A 73 12.45 9.75 -8.81
C VAL A 73 12.03 11.11 -8.27
N GLY A 74 11.63 12.02 -9.14
CA GLY A 74 11.12 13.34 -8.77
C GLY A 74 9.91 13.25 -7.86
N SER A 75 9.80 14.25 -6.99
CA SER A 75 8.73 14.33 -6.01
C SER A 75 8.25 15.78 -5.84
N GLY A 76 7.04 15.89 -5.33
CA GLY A 76 6.41 17.13 -4.91
C GLY A 76 5.28 16.81 -3.94
N GLU A 77 4.37 17.76 -3.73
CA GLU A 77 3.23 17.54 -2.83
C GLU A 77 2.32 16.40 -3.31
N PHE A 78 2.18 16.26 -4.63
CA PHE A 78 1.47 15.17 -5.27
C PHE A 78 2.40 14.34 -6.16
N GLY A 79 2.35 13.03 -6.03
CA GLY A 79 3.09 12.11 -6.90
C GLY A 79 2.50 10.72 -6.91
N ILE A 80 2.64 10.04 -8.04
CA ILE A 80 2.16 8.70 -8.30
C ILE A 80 3.32 7.91 -8.90
N SER A 81 3.81 6.90 -8.19
CA SER A 81 4.80 5.97 -8.71
C SER A 81 4.17 4.59 -8.86
N VAL A 82 4.60 3.81 -9.84
CA VAL A 82 4.17 2.43 -10.04
C VAL A 82 5.37 1.50 -10.18
N THR A 83 5.26 0.31 -9.61
CA THR A 83 6.15 -0.83 -9.86
C THR A 83 5.30 -2.03 -10.27
N TRP A 84 5.91 -3.06 -10.83
CA TRP A 84 5.19 -4.26 -11.26
C TRP A 84 5.97 -5.55 -11.04
N SER A 85 5.25 -6.67 -10.95
CA SER A 85 5.74 -7.94 -10.40
C SER A 85 6.81 -8.69 -11.20
N ARG A 86 7.08 -8.30 -12.46
CA ARG A 86 8.06 -9.01 -13.31
C ARG A 86 8.68 -8.12 -14.38
N PRO A 87 9.89 -8.42 -14.89
CA PRO A 87 10.54 -7.63 -15.94
C PRO A 87 9.67 -7.40 -17.18
N GLY A 88 9.64 -6.16 -17.66
CA GLY A 88 8.94 -5.73 -18.87
C GLY A 88 8.82 -4.20 -18.93
N ASP A 89 7.97 -3.74 -19.83
CA ASP A 89 7.68 -2.35 -20.12
C ASP A 89 6.21 -2.08 -19.76
N GLY A 90 5.99 -1.43 -18.63
CA GLY A 90 4.67 -1.08 -18.12
C GLY A 90 4.51 0.43 -18.03
N ASP A 91 3.50 0.98 -18.71
CA ASP A 91 3.25 2.42 -18.71
C ASP A 91 2.18 2.81 -17.67
N ILE A 92 2.43 3.87 -16.91
CA ILE A 92 1.41 4.62 -16.18
C ILE A 92 0.72 5.60 -17.13
N VAL A 93 -0.61 5.62 -17.05
CA VAL A 93 -1.43 6.65 -17.70
C VAL A 93 -2.29 7.31 -16.63
N VAL A 94 -2.11 8.62 -16.45
CA VAL A 94 -2.90 9.41 -15.49
C VAL A 94 -3.74 10.42 -16.25
N THR A 95 -5.05 10.37 -16.06
CA THR A 95 -5.96 11.44 -16.49
C THR A 95 -6.25 12.37 -15.31
N THR A 96 -5.92 13.64 -15.50
CA THR A 96 -6.07 14.74 -14.53
C THR A 96 -7.53 15.20 -14.38
N PRO A 97 -7.86 16.01 -13.35
CA PRO A 97 -9.19 16.58 -13.18
C PRO A 97 -9.67 17.41 -14.39
N SER A 98 -8.75 18.04 -15.12
CA SER A 98 -9.08 18.80 -16.34
C SER A 98 -9.24 17.92 -17.59
N ARG A 99 -9.19 16.59 -17.44
CA ARG A 99 -9.26 15.55 -18.49
C ARG A 99 -8.04 15.50 -19.42
N LYS A 100 -6.91 16.09 -19.03
CA LYS A 100 -5.61 15.92 -19.71
C LYS A 100 -4.94 14.63 -19.27
N SER A 101 -4.20 13.98 -20.16
CA SER A 101 -3.56 12.69 -19.86
C SER A 101 -2.04 12.78 -19.89
N ILE A 102 -1.38 12.20 -18.89
CA ILE A 102 0.07 12.12 -18.76
C ILE A 102 0.47 10.66 -18.97
N TYR A 103 1.42 10.43 -19.88
CA TYR A 103 1.88 9.10 -20.31
C TYR A 103 3.21 9.21 -21.07
N TYR A 104 3.80 8.08 -21.47
CA TYR A 104 5.16 8.01 -22.05
C TYR A 104 5.45 8.99 -23.21
N SER A 105 4.47 9.41 -24.02
CA SER A 105 4.71 10.40 -25.09
C SER A 105 4.17 11.80 -24.79
N ASN A 106 3.40 11.97 -23.72
CA ASN A 106 2.99 13.28 -23.19
C ASN A 106 3.54 13.45 -21.76
N LYS A 107 4.87 13.50 -21.65
CA LYS A 107 5.58 13.46 -20.36
C LYS A 107 5.43 14.74 -19.55
N GLY A 108 5.24 15.90 -20.16
CA GLY A 108 5.24 17.18 -19.43
C GLY A 108 6.59 17.52 -18.78
N PRO A 109 6.65 18.54 -17.90
CA PRO A 109 5.53 19.38 -17.46
C PRO A 109 5.12 20.37 -18.54
N SER A 110 3.82 20.52 -18.78
CA SER A 110 3.29 21.54 -19.69
C SER A 110 1.81 21.84 -19.41
N ALA A 111 1.26 22.82 -20.13
CA ALA A 111 -0.18 23.06 -20.12
C ALA A 111 -0.99 21.83 -20.56
N ALA A 112 -0.43 20.93 -21.39
CA ALA A 112 -1.09 19.70 -21.84
C ALA A 112 -1.08 18.57 -20.81
N THR A 113 -0.38 18.72 -19.69
CA THR A 113 -0.30 17.74 -18.58
C THR A 113 -0.72 18.33 -17.24
N ASP A 114 -1.35 19.52 -17.23
CA ASP A 114 -1.57 20.31 -16.01
C ASP A 114 -0.29 20.46 -15.17
N GLN A 115 0.84 20.70 -15.83
CA GLN A 115 2.17 20.79 -15.22
C GLN A 115 2.66 19.51 -14.52
N GLY A 116 1.95 18.39 -14.66
CA GLY A 116 2.45 17.09 -14.20
C GLY A 116 3.55 16.58 -15.12
N GLN A 117 4.54 15.89 -14.53
CA GLN A 117 5.72 15.41 -15.22
C GLN A 117 5.91 13.90 -15.00
N LEU A 118 6.02 13.14 -16.08
CA LEU A 118 6.56 11.78 -16.11
C LEU A 118 8.08 11.87 -16.27
N ASP A 119 8.84 11.52 -15.23
CA ASP A 119 10.30 11.70 -15.21
C ASP A 119 11.08 10.39 -15.17
N HIS A 120 10.42 9.25 -14.95
CA HIS A 120 11.02 7.94 -15.03
C HIS A 120 10.09 6.97 -15.77
N ASP A 121 10.68 6.26 -16.73
CA ASP A 121 10.06 5.39 -17.74
C ASP A 121 10.98 4.16 -17.86
N ASP A 122 10.69 3.12 -17.07
CA ASP A 122 11.43 1.86 -17.11
C ASP A 122 10.80 0.89 -18.12
N ARG A 123 11.54 0.62 -19.19
CA ARG A 123 11.08 -0.18 -20.33
C ARG A 123 11.52 -1.64 -20.28
N SER A 124 12.11 -2.11 -19.18
CA SER A 124 12.72 -3.45 -19.14
C SER A 124 12.67 -4.18 -17.81
N ASN A 125 12.63 -3.48 -16.67
CA ASN A 125 12.64 -4.12 -15.36
C ASN A 125 11.24 -4.13 -14.75
N THR A 126 11.14 -3.92 -13.44
CA THR A 126 9.93 -4.00 -12.62
C THR A 126 9.42 -2.60 -12.24
N GLY A 127 9.79 -1.59 -13.02
CA GLY A 127 9.59 -0.19 -12.70
C GLY A 127 10.76 0.44 -11.93
N PRO A 128 10.63 1.70 -11.51
CA PRO A 128 9.36 2.39 -11.43
C PRO A 128 8.93 3.05 -12.75
N GLU A 129 7.67 3.44 -12.86
CA GLU A 129 7.36 4.70 -13.54
C GLU A 129 6.89 5.73 -12.51
N ASN A 130 7.09 7.02 -12.80
CA ASN A 130 6.76 8.08 -11.85
C ASN A 130 6.18 9.31 -12.55
N ILE A 131 5.07 9.80 -12.02
CA ILE A 131 4.48 11.10 -12.35
C ILE A 131 4.41 11.95 -11.09
N PHE A 132 4.84 13.21 -11.16
CA PHE A 132 4.76 14.14 -10.05
C PHE A 132 4.47 15.57 -10.51
N TRP A 133 4.12 16.44 -9.55
CA TRP A 133 3.96 17.88 -9.77
C TRP A 133 4.97 18.63 -8.90
N ASN A 134 5.86 19.40 -9.53
CA ASN A 134 6.78 20.32 -8.84
C ASN A 134 6.13 21.66 -8.45
N VAL A 135 4.91 21.89 -8.92
CA VAL A 135 4.01 22.98 -8.55
C VAL A 135 2.74 22.40 -7.90
N ALA A 136 1.81 23.24 -7.49
CA ALA A 136 0.51 22.77 -7.01
C ALA A 136 -0.22 21.98 -8.10
N ALA A 137 -0.51 20.70 -7.84
CA ALA A 137 -1.34 19.88 -8.70
C ALA A 137 -2.80 20.37 -8.67
N PRO A 138 -3.56 20.30 -9.77
CA PRO A 138 -4.98 20.64 -9.75
C PRO A 138 -5.77 19.82 -8.72
N THR A 139 -6.62 20.48 -7.95
CA THR A 139 -7.59 19.83 -7.06
C THR A 139 -8.61 19.03 -7.86
N GLY A 140 -8.98 17.86 -7.36
CA GLY A 140 -10.03 17.01 -7.94
C GLY A 140 -9.62 15.55 -8.14
N VAL A 141 -10.38 14.86 -8.99
CA VAL A 141 -10.24 13.42 -9.20
C VAL A 141 -9.26 13.11 -10.33
N TYR A 142 -8.26 12.29 -10.02
CA TYR A 142 -7.32 11.70 -10.96
C TYR A 142 -7.71 10.25 -11.24
N HIS A 143 -7.69 9.83 -12.49
CA HIS A 143 -7.85 8.43 -12.89
C HIS A 143 -6.51 7.83 -13.26
N ILE A 144 -6.23 6.64 -12.73
CA ILE A 144 -4.94 5.96 -12.87
C ILE A 144 -5.14 4.64 -13.59
N CYS A 145 -4.37 4.41 -14.65
CA CYS A 145 -4.37 3.20 -15.44
C CYS A 145 -2.95 2.64 -15.57
N PHE A 146 -2.85 1.32 -15.74
CA PHE A 146 -1.60 0.63 -16.05
C PHE A 146 -1.72 -0.06 -17.41
N GLN A 147 -0.83 0.28 -18.34
CA GLN A 147 -0.72 -0.32 -19.65
C GLN A 147 0.42 -1.34 -19.67
N GLN A 148 0.18 -2.48 -20.29
CA GLN A 148 1.22 -3.48 -20.53
C GLN A 148 1.81 -3.27 -21.92
N HIS A 149 2.86 -2.44 -22.04
CA HIS A 149 3.48 -2.16 -23.33
C HIS A 149 4.14 -3.41 -23.87
N SER A 150 5.19 -3.91 -23.22
CA SER A 150 5.97 -5.03 -23.73
C SER A 150 6.45 -5.92 -22.59
N PHE A 151 5.90 -7.12 -22.51
CA PHE A 151 6.35 -8.15 -21.57
C PHE A 151 6.73 -9.39 -22.38
N SER A 152 7.85 -10.02 -22.03
CA SER A 152 8.35 -11.23 -22.72
C SER A 152 7.31 -12.35 -22.76
N MET A 153 6.51 -12.45 -21.71
CA MET A 153 5.30 -13.27 -21.67
C MET A 153 4.08 -12.38 -21.41
N PRO A 154 3.01 -12.47 -22.22
CA PRO A 154 1.76 -11.78 -21.96
C PRO A 154 1.18 -12.12 -20.58
N SER A 155 0.41 -11.22 -19.97
CA SER A 155 -0.31 -11.56 -18.74
C SER A 155 -1.41 -12.58 -19.01
N SER A 156 -1.47 -13.62 -18.20
CA SER A 156 -2.51 -14.67 -18.22
C SER A 156 -2.90 -15.03 -16.78
N VAL A 157 -3.88 -15.93 -16.60
CA VAL A 157 -4.23 -16.48 -15.28
C VAL A 157 -3.05 -17.21 -14.64
N THR A 158 -2.23 -17.90 -15.44
CA THR A 158 -1.05 -18.65 -14.98
C THR A 158 0.22 -17.81 -14.89
N ASN A 159 0.22 -16.63 -15.51
CA ASN A 159 1.33 -15.69 -15.51
C ASN A 159 0.81 -14.25 -15.35
N PRO A 160 0.26 -13.88 -14.19
CA PRO A 160 -0.33 -12.57 -13.95
C PRO A 160 0.72 -11.47 -13.79
N ILE A 161 0.37 -10.22 -14.10
CA ILE A 161 1.17 -9.03 -13.75
C ILE A 161 0.44 -8.29 -12.65
N THR A 162 1.08 -8.12 -11.50
CA THR A 162 0.59 -7.24 -10.44
C THR A 162 1.33 -5.91 -10.50
N ALA A 163 0.58 -4.81 -10.64
CA ALA A 163 1.10 -3.45 -10.55
C ALA A 163 0.74 -2.84 -9.19
N THR A 164 1.71 -2.20 -8.54
CA THR A 164 1.58 -1.56 -7.24
C THR A 164 1.91 -0.08 -7.35
N PHE A 165 0.95 0.75 -6.98
CA PHE A 165 1.00 2.20 -7.06
C PHE A 165 1.20 2.79 -5.68
N GLN A 166 2.15 3.71 -5.56
CA GLN A 166 2.38 4.54 -4.39
C GLN A 166 1.94 5.97 -4.69
N ILE A 167 0.99 6.46 -3.91
CA ILE A 167 0.35 7.76 -4.14
C ILE A 167 0.63 8.66 -2.95
N ARG A 168 1.45 9.68 -3.19
CA ARG A 168 1.90 10.66 -2.21
C ARG A 168 1.01 11.89 -2.31
N LYS A 169 0.51 12.37 -1.18
CA LYS A 169 -0.33 13.58 -1.03
C LYS A 169 0.17 14.42 0.14
N PRO A 170 -0.06 15.74 0.17
CA PRO A 170 0.37 16.58 1.27
C PRO A 170 -0.33 16.15 2.56
N ARG A 171 0.46 15.97 3.62
CA ARG A 171 -0.02 15.68 4.99
C ARG A 171 -0.89 14.43 5.11
N ALA A 172 -0.77 13.49 4.16
CA ALA A 172 -1.49 12.23 4.19
C ALA A 172 -0.53 11.05 4.19
N VAL A 173 -0.97 9.92 4.76
CA VAL A 173 -0.27 8.65 4.59
C VAL A 173 -0.25 8.28 3.11
N THR A 174 0.88 7.75 2.63
CA THR A 174 0.99 7.28 1.24
C THR A 174 -0.07 6.21 1.00
N GLN A 175 -0.92 6.46 0.00
CA GLN A 175 -1.95 5.51 -0.39
C GLN A 175 -1.36 4.47 -1.34
N ILE A 176 -1.68 3.20 -1.12
CA ILE A 176 -1.26 2.09 -1.97
C ILE A 176 -2.46 1.57 -2.74
N LEU A 177 -2.34 1.48 -4.06
CA LEU A 177 -3.29 0.75 -4.90
C LEU A 177 -2.56 -0.42 -5.55
N THR A 178 -3.19 -1.58 -5.60
CA THR A 178 -2.63 -2.76 -6.26
C THR A 178 -3.67 -3.36 -7.19
N LYS A 179 -3.28 -3.70 -8.41
CA LYS A 179 -4.12 -4.40 -9.37
C LYS A 179 -3.37 -5.51 -10.06
N THR A 180 -4.01 -6.68 -10.17
CA THR A 180 -3.50 -7.83 -10.91
C THR A 180 -4.19 -7.93 -12.26
N PHE A 181 -3.38 -8.03 -13.31
CA PHE A 181 -3.78 -8.17 -14.69
C PHE A 181 -3.53 -9.60 -15.15
N VAL A 182 -4.57 -10.21 -15.69
CA VAL A 182 -4.54 -11.56 -16.29
C VAL A 182 -4.81 -11.54 -17.79
N ASN A 183 -5.00 -10.36 -18.37
CA ASN A 183 -5.20 -10.17 -19.81
C ASN A 183 -4.36 -8.98 -20.27
N GLY A 184 -3.49 -9.18 -21.26
CA GLY A 184 -2.61 -8.14 -21.78
C GLY A 184 -3.44 -7.04 -22.43
N HIS A 185 -3.31 -5.79 -21.95
CA HIS A 185 -4.04 -4.66 -22.50
C HIS A 185 -3.10 -3.47 -22.75
N ARG A 186 -3.13 -3.00 -23.99
CA ARG A 186 -2.61 -1.68 -24.39
C ARG A 186 -3.76 -0.69 -24.43
N ILE A 187 -3.48 0.58 -24.11
CA ILE A 187 -4.46 1.65 -24.10
C ILE A 187 -4.31 2.46 -25.38
N THR A 188 -5.36 2.49 -26.19
CA THR A 188 -5.48 3.40 -27.34
C THR A 188 -6.92 3.90 -27.43
N PRO A 189 -7.19 5.22 -27.38
CA PRO A 189 -6.26 6.33 -27.16
C PRO A 189 -5.74 6.37 -25.71
N HIS A 190 -4.57 6.99 -25.48
CA HIS A 190 -3.90 7.14 -24.17
C HIS A 190 -4.64 8.04 -23.18
N THR A 191 -5.89 7.70 -22.88
CA THR A 191 -6.73 8.28 -21.83
C THR A 191 -7.05 7.22 -20.79
N CYS A 192 -7.29 7.63 -19.55
CA CYS A 192 -7.66 6.73 -18.46
C CYS A 192 -9.04 7.09 -17.90
N ASN A 193 -9.91 6.10 -17.80
CA ASN A 193 -11.22 6.24 -17.15
C ASN A 193 -11.67 4.90 -16.53
N HIS A 194 -12.72 4.96 -15.70
CA HIS A 194 -13.16 3.84 -14.87
C HIS A 194 -13.73 2.62 -15.64
N THR A 195 -14.05 2.74 -16.93
CA THR A 195 -14.59 1.63 -17.72
C THR A 195 -13.48 0.78 -18.37
N MET A 196 -12.23 1.23 -18.29
CA MET A 196 -11.12 0.58 -18.97
C MET A 196 -10.63 -0.65 -18.20
N LEU A 197 -10.24 -1.70 -18.92
CA LEU A 197 -9.65 -2.89 -18.31
C LEU A 197 -8.30 -2.59 -17.62
N THR A 198 -7.60 -1.56 -18.09
CA THR A 198 -6.35 -1.05 -17.51
C THR A 198 -6.55 -0.15 -16.29
N TYR A 199 -7.79 0.24 -15.97
CA TYR A 199 -8.10 1.14 -14.85
C TYR A 199 -7.74 0.53 -13.50
N VAL A 200 -6.90 1.21 -12.74
CA VAL A 200 -6.44 0.77 -11.42
C VAL A 200 -7.30 1.38 -10.32
N GLY A 201 -7.60 2.68 -10.43
CA GLY A 201 -8.38 3.38 -9.42
C GLY A 201 -8.41 4.89 -9.65
N SER A 202 -9.08 5.57 -8.72
CA SER A 202 -9.15 7.03 -8.68
C SER A 202 -8.63 7.56 -7.36
N VAL A 203 -8.03 8.75 -7.40
CA VAL A 203 -7.63 9.48 -6.21
C VAL A 203 -8.13 10.90 -6.27
N ASN A 204 -8.75 11.35 -5.17
CA ASN A 204 -9.07 12.74 -4.97
C ASN A 204 -7.88 13.47 -4.34
N TYR A 205 -7.40 14.52 -5.00
CA TYR A 205 -6.40 15.46 -4.48
C TYR A 205 -7.12 16.71 -3.95
N PRO A 206 -6.86 17.14 -2.69
CA PRO A 206 -7.57 18.24 -2.05
C PRO A 206 -7.23 19.62 -2.62
#